data_AF-A0A4T0X5S6-F1
#
_entry.id   AF-A0A4T0X5S6-F1
#
_cell.length_a   1.000
_cell.length_b   1.000
_cell.length_c   1.000
_cell.angle_alpha   90.00
_cell.angle_beta   90.00
_cell.angle_gamma   90.00
#
_symmetry.space_group_name_H-M   'P 1'
#
loop_
_entity.id
_entity.type
_entity.pdbx_description
1 polymer ?
#
loop_
_entity_poly.entity_id
_entity_poly.type
_entity_poly.pdbx_seq_one_letter_code
_entity_poly.pdbx_strand_id
1 'polypeptide(L)'
;MKVFPLQILRCFSRGAILSNDAPKLTPLDELRKLNIKVPKANKMPSRPTIPESDIAEKFIKGGTGKGGQKINKTNSKVQLTHLPTGIVVTSQATRSREQNRKIAREILATKIEEMEKGVLSRAQIVIARKQMLKARAKKKTKAKYRKLEKEGDENENEEEEVVVIVDDENNSKSN
;
A
#
# COMPACT_ATOMS: atom_id res chain seq x y z
N MET A 1 -57.84 -19.96 -13.39
CA MET A 1 -56.86 -19.24 -12.55
C MET A 1 -55.84 -20.26 -12.05
N LYS A 2 -54.66 -20.34 -12.68
CA LYS A 2 -53.57 -21.24 -12.27
C LYS A 2 -52.44 -20.38 -11.72
N VAL A 3 -52.37 -20.28 -10.39
CA VAL A 3 -51.27 -19.64 -9.67
C VAL A 3 -50.09 -20.62 -9.61
N PHE A 4 -49.02 -20.31 -10.34
CA PHE A 4 -47.74 -21.01 -10.25
C PHE A 4 -46.94 -20.47 -9.05
N PRO A 5 -46.34 -21.32 -8.20
CA PRO A 5 -45.48 -20.85 -7.12
C PRO A 5 -44.08 -20.47 -7.66
N LEU A 6 -43.71 -19.21 -7.48
CA LEU A 6 -42.33 -18.73 -7.65
C LEU A 6 -41.50 -19.12 -6.42
N GLN A 7 -40.92 -20.33 -6.42
CA GLN A 7 -39.78 -20.63 -5.55
C GLN A 7 -38.50 -20.16 -6.26
N ILE A 8 -38.08 -18.93 -5.95
CA ILE A 8 -36.74 -18.44 -6.27
C ILE A 8 -35.79 -19.08 -5.25
N LEU A 9 -35.32 -20.29 -5.56
CA LEU A 9 -34.22 -20.93 -4.86
C LEU A 9 -32.94 -20.15 -5.21
N ARG A 10 -32.54 -19.20 -4.35
CA ARG A 10 -31.21 -18.60 -4.41
C ARG A 10 -30.19 -19.69 -4.05
N CYS A 11 -29.70 -20.41 -5.06
CA CYS A 11 -28.45 -21.16 -4.99
C CYS A 11 -27.32 -20.16 -4.72
N PHE A 12 -27.05 -19.89 -3.44
CA PHE A 12 -25.80 -19.26 -3.02
C PHE A 12 -24.77 -20.38 -2.85
N SER A 13 -24.34 -20.96 -3.97
CA SER A 13 -23.18 -21.83 -4.01
C SER A 13 -21.96 -21.00 -3.60
N ARG A 14 -21.63 -21.07 -2.30
CA ARG A 14 -20.34 -20.63 -1.75
C ARG A 14 -19.25 -21.55 -2.30
N GLY A 15 -18.94 -21.40 -3.59
CA GLY A 15 -17.69 -21.84 -4.16
C GLY A 15 -16.60 -20.92 -3.62
N ALA A 16 -16.07 -21.26 -2.44
CA ALA A 16 -14.82 -20.71 -1.98
C ALA A 16 -13.75 -21.23 -2.94
N ILE A 17 -13.44 -20.43 -3.96
CA ILE A 17 -12.23 -20.59 -4.75
C ILE A 17 -11.10 -20.44 -3.73
N LEU A 18 -10.49 -21.55 -3.33
CA LEU A 18 -9.23 -21.58 -2.62
C LEU A 18 -8.18 -21.03 -3.60
N SER A 19 -8.09 -19.71 -3.69
CA SER A 19 -6.94 -19.06 -4.28
C SER A 19 -5.75 -19.38 -3.38
N ASN A 20 -4.93 -20.34 -3.79
CA ASN A 20 -3.61 -20.66 -3.26
C ASN A 20 -2.59 -19.51 -3.46
N ASP A 21 -3.05 -18.27 -3.55
CA ASP A 21 -2.22 -17.10 -3.51
C ASP A 21 -1.87 -16.86 -2.04
N ALA A 22 -0.86 -17.59 -1.54
CA ALA A 22 -0.18 -17.21 -0.32
C ALA A 22 0.12 -15.70 -0.43
N PRO A 23 -0.22 -14.89 0.58
CA PRO A 23 -0.05 -13.45 0.47
C PRO A 23 1.43 -13.19 0.19
N LYS A 24 1.72 -12.61 -0.99
CA LYS A 24 3.07 -12.18 -1.33
C LYS A 24 3.60 -11.36 -0.15
N LEU A 25 4.70 -11.82 0.45
CA LEU A 25 5.26 -11.21 1.64
C LEU A 25 5.44 -9.71 1.40
N THR A 26 5.08 -8.90 2.39
CA THR A 26 5.27 -7.46 2.26
C THR A 26 6.77 -7.13 2.34
N PRO A 27 7.26 -6.08 1.67
CA PRO A 27 8.67 -5.71 1.75
C PRO A 27 9.18 -5.51 3.19
N LEU A 28 8.30 -5.04 4.08
CA LEU A 28 8.63 -4.93 5.50
C LEU A 28 8.83 -6.28 6.19
N ASP A 29 8.05 -7.28 5.85
CA ASP A 29 8.13 -8.62 6.43
C ASP A 29 9.35 -9.38 5.91
N GLU A 30 9.69 -9.21 4.63
CA GLU A 30 10.92 -9.75 4.05
C GLU A 30 12.17 -9.15 4.72
N LEU A 31 12.20 -7.83 4.94
CA LEU A 31 13.30 -7.19 5.66
C LEU A 31 13.41 -7.67 7.11
N ARG A 32 12.29 -7.90 7.80
CA ARG A 32 12.29 -8.49 9.15
C ARG A 32 12.84 -9.91 9.16
N LYS A 33 12.45 -10.74 8.18
CA LYS A 33 12.95 -12.12 8.04
C LYS A 33 14.47 -12.15 7.84
N LEU A 34 15.00 -11.17 7.10
CA LEU A 34 16.45 -11.02 6.88
C LEU A 34 17.17 -10.26 8.02
N ASN A 35 16.46 -9.91 9.10
CA ASN A 35 17.00 -9.12 10.22
C ASN A 35 17.57 -7.74 9.83
N ILE A 36 17.09 -7.16 8.72
CA ILE A 36 17.58 -5.88 8.20
C ILE A 36 16.71 -4.73 8.72
N LYS A 37 17.35 -3.69 9.26
CA LYS A 37 16.66 -2.49 9.75
C LYS A 37 16.35 -1.53 8.61
N VAL A 38 15.10 -1.05 8.55
CA VAL A 38 14.69 0.01 7.62
C VAL A 38 15.43 1.31 7.95
N PRO A 39 16.16 1.94 7.01
CA PRO A 39 16.94 3.15 7.26
C PRO A 39 16.05 4.35 7.61
N LYS A 40 16.65 5.37 8.25
CA LYS A 40 16.01 6.67 8.56
C LYS A 40 15.86 7.54 7.30
N ALA A 41 14.96 8.52 7.31
CA ALA A 41 14.65 9.35 6.12
C ALA A 41 15.89 10.10 5.60
N ASN A 42 16.72 10.60 6.51
CA ASN A 42 17.96 11.32 6.19
C ASN A 42 19.10 10.38 5.73
N LYS A 43 18.91 9.05 5.79
CA LYS A 43 19.90 8.03 5.44
C LYS A 43 19.38 7.12 4.32
N MET A 44 18.65 7.70 3.35
CA MET A 44 18.11 6.95 2.22
C MET A 44 19.20 6.73 1.15
N PRO A 45 19.25 5.55 0.52
CA PRO A 45 20.22 5.28 -0.56
C PRO A 45 19.97 6.20 -1.74
N SER A 46 21.03 6.74 -2.35
CA SER A 46 20.91 7.56 -3.57
C SER A 46 20.46 6.71 -4.76
N ARG A 47 19.76 7.34 -5.71
CA ARG A 47 19.37 6.67 -6.97
C ARG A 47 20.62 6.48 -7.84
N PRO A 48 20.83 5.32 -8.48
CA PRO A 48 21.94 5.12 -9.40
C PRO A 48 21.83 6.04 -10.62
N THR A 49 22.97 6.58 -11.05
CA THR A 49 23.11 7.31 -12.32
C THR A 49 23.55 6.32 -13.38
N ILE A 50 22.79 6.21 -14.47
CA ILE A 50 23.09 5.31 -15.59
C ILE A 50 23.82 6.12 -16.67
N PRO A 51 24.93 5.60 -17.23
CA PRO A 51 25.61 6.26 -18.34
C PRO A 51 24.74 6.28 -19.61
N GLU A 52 24.90 7.29 -20.45
CA GLU A 52 24.11 7.42 -21.67
C GLU A 52 24.48 6.39 -22.75
N SER A 53 25.66 5.77 -22.66
CA SER A 53 26.13 4.72 -23.57
C SER A 53 25.26 3.46 -23.55
N ASP A 54 24.66 3.16 -22.40
CA ASP A 54 23.99 1.88 -22.16
C ASP A 54 22.48 1.96 -22.44
N ILE A 55 22.03 3.11 -22.95
CA ILE A 55 20.61 3.44 -23.14
C ILE A 55 20.33 3.64 -24.63
N ALA A 56 19.44 2.81 -25.17
CA ALA A 56 18.85 3.04 -26.48
C ALA A 56 17.54 3.82 -26.34
N GLU A 57 17.50 5.03 -26.89
CA GLU A 57 16.30 5.87 -26.89
C GLU A 57 15.49 5.74 -28.20
N LYS A 58 14.16 5.62 -28.07
CA LYS A 58 13.23 5.61 -29.21
C LYS A 58 12.03 6.50 -28.93
N PHE A 59 11.67 7.33 -29.91
CA PHE A 59 10.47 8.16 -29.87
C PHE A 59 9.33 7.48 -30.64
N ILE A 60 8.20 7.33 -29.98
CA ILE A 60 7.01 6.69 -30.52
C ILE A 60 5.81 7.63 -30.40
N LYS A 61 4.80 7.42 -31.25
CA LYS A 61 3.53 8.12 -31.13
C LYS A 61 2.74 7.58 -29.93
N GLY A 62 1.86 8.40 -29.35
CA GLY A 62 1.06 8.04 -28.17
C GLY A 62 0.06 6.90 -28.40
N GLY A 63 -0.18 6.52 -29.65
CA GLY A 63 -1.09 5.46 -30.08
C GLY A 63 -2.19 5.98 -31.01
N THR A 64 -3.05 5.07 -31.46
CA THR A 64 -4.21 5.35 -32.35
C THR A 64 -5.53 5.21 -31.59
N GLY A 65 -5.53 5.53 -30.29
CA GLY A 65 -6.69 5.38 -29.41
C GLY A 65 -7.57 6.63 -29.31
N LYS A 66 -8.62 6.53 -28.48
CA LYS A 66 -9.40 7.67 -27.99
C LYS A 66 -8.48 8.59 -27.18
N GLY A 67 -7.89 9.56 -27.87
CA GLY A 67 -6.95 10.53 -27.32
C GLY A 67 -7.04 11.83 -28.12
N GLY A 68 -6.51 12.91 -27.56
CA GLY A 68 -6.50 14.19 -28.27
C GLY A 68 -5.62 14.15 -29.53
N GLN A 69 -5.93 14.99 -30.51
CA GLN A 69 -5.14 15.15 -31.74
C GLN A 69 -3.64 15.30 -31.48
N LYS A 70 -3.29 16.05 -30.42
CA LYS A 70 -1.90 16.28 -30.02
C LYS A 70 -1.15 14.99 -29.65
N ILE A 71 -1.81 14.06 -28.98
CA ILE A 71 -1.19 12.80 -28.49
C ILE A 71 -0.98 11.82 -29.66
N ASN A 72 -1.94 11.76 -30.58
CA ASN A 72 -1.91 10.79 -31.68
C ASN A 72 -0.95 11.22 -32.79
N LYS A 73 -0.79 12.52 -33.03
CA LYS A 73 0.08 13.05 -34.10
C LYS A 73 1.54 13.23 -33.65
N THR A 74 1.79 13.57 -32.39
CA THR A 74 3.13 13.92 -31.89
C THR A 74 3.90 12.69 -31.40
N ASN A 75 5.18 12.62 -31.71
CA ASN A 75 6.13 11.61 -31.19
C ASN A 75 6.67 11.98 -29.80
N SER A 76 5.77 12.31 -28.87
CA SER A 76 6.14 12.75 -27.51
C SER A 76 6.39 11.60 -26.53
N LYS A 77 5.96 10.37 -26.84
CA LYS A 77 6.15 9.19 -25.99
C LYS A 77 7.57 8.67 -26.17
N VAL A 78 8.26 8.45 -25.05
CA VAL A 78 9.65 7.99 -25.02
C VAL A 78 9.68 6.54 -24.59
N GLN A 79 10.41 5.72 -25.34
CA GLN A 79 10.77 4.35 -24.99
C GLN A 79 12.29 4.32 -24.76
N LEU A 80 12.70 3.91 -23.57
CA LEU A 80 14.10 3.70 -23.22
C LEU A 80 14.32 2.19 -23.06
N THR A 81 15.41 1.70 -23.63
CA THR A 81 15.85 0.32 -23.46
C THR A 81 17.24 0.33 -22.86
N HIS A 82 17.45 -0.38 -21.77
CA HIS A 82 18.78 -0.60 -21.22
C HIS A 82 19.40 -1.81 -21.92
N LEU A 83 20.50 -1.58 -22.63
CA LEU A 83 21.15 -2.59 -23.49
C LEU A 83 21.62 -3.83 -22.70
N PRO A 84 22.33 -3.73 -21.56
CA PRO A 84 22.90 -4.91 -20.93
C PRO A 84 21.85 -5.75 -20.18
N THR A 85 20.77 -5.15 -19.68
CA THR A 85 19.72 -5.89 -18.94
C THR A 85 18.48 -6.20 -19.79
N GLY A 86 18.35 -5.59 -20.97
CA GLY A 86 17.19 -5.75 -21.84
C GLY A 86 15.90 -5.11 -21.30
N ILE A 87 15.97 -4.31 -20.23
CA ILE A 87 14.77 -3.70 -19.61
C ILE A 87 14.26 -2.57 -20.49
N VAL A 88 12.99 -2.68 -20.89
CA VAL A 88 12.29 -1.67 -21.66
C VAL A 88 11.34 -0.88 -20.74
N VAL A 89 11.44 0.44 -20.81
CA VAL A 89 10.58 1.39 -20.10
C VAL A 89 9.95 2.34 -21.10
N THR A 90 8.66 2.63 -20.94
CA THR A 90 7.97 3.65 -21.71
C THR A 90 7.40 4.71 -20.78
N SER A 91 7.41 5.97 -21.21
CA SER A 91 6.83 7.09 -20.47
C SER A 91 6.02 8.00 -21.39
N GLN A 92 4.80 8.31 -20.95
CA GLN A 92 3.85 9.23 -21.60
C GLN A 92 3.13 10.05 -20.53
N ALA A 93 3.88 10.66 -19.61
CA ALA A 93 3.30 11.44 -18.52
C ALA A 93 2.86 12.84 -18.96
N THR A 94 3.63 13.45 -19.87
CA THR A 94 3.45 14.86 -20.25
C THR A 94 3.42 15.04 -21.76
N ARG A 95 3.04 16.25 -22.20
CA ARG A 95 3.08 16.65 -23.62
C ARG A 95 4.49 16.92 -24.15
N SER A 96 5.48 17.14 -23.26
CA SER A 96 6.85 17.48 -23.64
C SER A 96 7.73 16.22 -23.70
N ARG A 97 8.47 16.06 -24.79
CA ARG A 97 9.39 14.92 -24.99
C ARG A 97 10.52 14.90 -23.96
N GLU A 98 11.05 16.07 -23.59
CA GLU A 98 12.19 16.18 -22.69
C GLU A 98 11.82 15.82 -21.26
N GLN A 99 10.64 16.25 -20.81
CA GLN A 99 10.08 15.86 -19.51
C GLN A 99 9.85 14.35 -19.48
N ASN A 100 9.27 13.78 -20.54
CA ASN A 100 9.09 12.33 -20.64
C ASN A 100 10.41 11.57 -20.64
N ARG A 101 11.48 12.12 -21.25
CA ARG A 101 12.82 11.54 -21.23
C ARG A 101 13.40 11.51 -19.82
N LYS A 102 13.29 12.61 -19.05
CA LYS A 102 13.73 12.67 -17.64
C LYS A 102 12.98 11.63 -16.80
N ILE A 103 11.66 11.61 -16.92
CA ILE A 103 10.81 10.65 -16.18
C ILE A 103 11.14 9.21 -16.58
N ALA A 104 11.38 8.92 -17.85
CA ALA A 104 11.73 7.58 -18.30
C ALA A 104 13.08 7.13 -17.72
N ARG A 105 14.10 8.01 -17.66
CA ARG A 105 15.40 7.72 -17.03
C ARG A 105 15.25 7.41 -15.55
N GLU A 106 14.43 8.19 -14.85
CA GLU A 106 14.12 7.96 -13.45
C GLU A 106 13.47 6.58 -13.20
N ILE A 107 12.47 6.22 -14.00
CA ILE A 107 11.80 4.93 -13.89
C ILE A 107 12.78 3.79 -14.23
N LEU A 108 13.61 3.95 -15.26
CA LEU A 108 14.61 2.97 -15.65
C LEU A 108 15.60 2.70 -14.51
N ALA A 109 16.12 3.75 -13.88
CA ALA A 109 17.01 3.64 -12.73
C ALA A 109 16.38 2.91 -11.55
N THR A 110 15.09 3.15 -11.26
CA THR A 110 14.38 2.41 -10.22
C THR A 110 14.21 0.94 -10.57
N LYS A 111 13.89 0.59 -11.81
CA LYS A 111 13.73 -0.81 -12.22
C LYS A 111 15.05 -1.57 -12.15
N ILE A 112 16.14 -0.96 -12.59
CA ILE A 112 17.48 -1.57 -12.50
C ILE A 112 17.86 -1.79 -11.04
N GLU A 113 17.65 -0.79 -10.18
CA GLU A 113 17.93 -0.94 -8.75
C GLU A 113 17.07 -2.01 -8.08
N GLU A 114 15.79 -2.13 -8.46
CA GLU A 114 14.91 -3.20 -7.99
C GLU A 114 15.39 -4.59 -8.41
N MET A 115 15.92 -4.73 -9.64
CA MET A 115 16.47 -5.99 -10.12
C MET A 115 17.76 -6.38 -9.38
N GLU A 116 18.67 -5.42 -9.17
CA GLU A 116 19.97 -5.69 -8.54
C GLU A 116 19.87 -5.92 -7.02
N LYS A 117 19.06 -5.10 -6.34
CA LYS A 117 19.01 -5.06 -4.86
C LYS A 117 17.76 -5.68 -4.28
N GLY A 118 16.72 -5.93 -5.07
CA GLY A 118 15.44 -6.48 -4.60
C GLY A 118 14.85 -5.66 -3.45
N VAL A 119 14.70 -6.29 -2.29
CA VAL A 119 14.14 -5.70 -1.06
C VAL A 119 14.93 -4.51 -0.51
N LEU A 120 16.23 -4.43 -0.84
CA LEU A 120 17.12 -3.34 -0.45
C LEU A 120 17.05 -2.14 -1.40
N SER A 121 16.28 -2.24 -2.49
CA SER A 121 16.04 -1.12 -3.39
C SER A 121 15.39 0.04 -2.65
N ARG A 122 15.75 1.27 -3.03
CA ARG A 122 15.18 2.50 -2.46
C ARG A 122 13.65 2.49 -2.49
N ALA A 123 13.05 2.05 -3.58
CA ALA A 123 11.59 2.00 -3.73
C ALA A 123 10.95 1.07 -2.69
N GLN A 124 11.52 -0.13 -2.52
CA GLN A 124 11.06 -1.12 -1.54
C GLN A 124 11.26 -0.64 -0.10
N ILE A 125 12.40 0.00 0.18
CA ILE A 125 12.68 0.60 1.49
C ILE A 125 11.64 1.68 1.84
N VAL A 126 11.27 2.54 0.88
CA VAL A 126 10.23 3.56 1.09
C VAL A 126 8.88 2.92 1.38
N ILE A 127 8.52 1.86 0.64
CA ILE A 127 7.28 1.10 0.86
C ILE A 127 7.30 0.46 2.25
N ALA A 128 8.37 -0.25 2.60
CA ALA A 128 8.56 -0.89 3.90
C ALA A 128 8.48 0.13 5.05
N ARG A 129 9.10 1.30 4.88
CA ARG A 129 9.02 2.40 5.86
C ARG A 129 7.58 2.88 6.03
N LYS A 130 6.84 3.10 4.95
CA LYS A 130 5.42 3.51 5.00
C LYS A 130 4.57 2.44 5.72
N GLN A 131 4.77 1.17 5.40
CA GLN A 131 4.11 0.05 6.07
C GLN A 131 4.44 0.01 7.58
N MET A 132 5.71 0.23 7.94
CA MET A 132 6.16 0.25 9.33
C MET A 132 5.49 1.37 10.12
N LEU A 133 5.42 2.57 9.54
CA LEU A 133 4.77 3.73 10.18
C LEU A 133 3.26 3.50 10.34
N LYS A 134 2.59 2.94 9.33
CA LYS A 134 1.17 2.57 9.41
C LYS A 134 0.92 1.52 10.50
N ALA A 135 1.75 0.48 10.58
CA ALA A 135 1.65 -0.55 11.62
C ALA A 135 1.85 0.01 13.03
N ARG A 136 2.83 0.92 13.20
CA ARG A 136 3.05 1.64 14.46
C ARG A 136 1.85 2.50 14.85
N ALA A 137 1.29 3.25 13.91
CA ALA A 137 0.10 4.06 14.15
C ALA A 137 -1.09 3.19 14.58
N LYS A 138 -1.35 2.09 13.87
CA LYS A 138 -2.41 1.13 14.22
C LYS A 138 -2.22 0.50 15.61
N LYS A 139 -0.99 0.19 16.00
CA LYS A 139 -0.70 -0.34 17.35
C LYS A 139 -1.00 0.71 18.43
N LYS A 140 -0.61 1.97 18.19
CA LYS A 140 -0.88 3.09 19.11
C LYS A 140 -2.38 3.35 19.27
N THR A 141 -3.12 3.42 18.16
CA THR A 141 -4.56 3.63 18.19
C THR A 141 -5.25 2.50 18.95
N LYS A 142 -4.92 1.23 18.64
CA LYS A 142 -5.48 0.06 19.36
C LYS A 142 -5.19 0.11 20.87
N ALA A 143 -3.97 0.49 21.26
CA ALA A 143 -3.62 0.62 22.69
C ALA A 143 -4.40 1.76 23.38
N LYS A 144 -4.65 2.87 22.68
CA LYS A 144 -5.48 3.97 23.20
C LYS A 144 -6.92 3.53 23.43
N TYR A 145 -7.57 2.92 22.43
CA TYR A 145 -8.95 2.44 22.58
C TYR A 145 -9.08 1.37 23.66
N ARG A 146 -8.14 0.41 23.73
CA ARG A 146 -8.11 -0.59 24.81
C ARG A 146 -7.96 0.03 26.20
N LYS A 147 -7.24 1.15 26.33
CA LYS A 147 -7.10 1.85 27.60
C LYS A 147 -8.41 2.55 27.98
N LEU A 148 -9.07 3.21 27.03
CA LEU A 148 -10.36 3.85 27.24
C LEU A 148 -11.46 2.85 27.60
N GLU A 149 -11.46 1.67 26.96
CA GLU A 149 -12.37 0.56 27.32
C GLU A 149 -12.18 0.16 28.78
N LYS A 150 -10.93 -0.08 29.22
CA LYS A 150 -10.62 -0.42 30.61
C LYS A 150 -10.98 0.66 31.62
N GLU A 151 -10.68 1.92 31.30
CA GLU A 151 -11.06 3.06 32.16
C GLU A 151 -12.59 3.17 32.23
N GLY A 152 -13.31 2.90 31.14
CA GLY A 152 -14.78 2.80 31.14
C GLY A 152 -15.26 1.69 32.08
N ASP A 153 -14.72 0.48 31.92
CA ASP A 153 -15.05 -0.66 32.79
C ASP A 153 -14.74 -0.34 34.27
N GLU A 154 -13.60 0.27 34.57
CA GLU A 154 -13.21 0.65 35.94
C GLU A 154 -14.16 1.70 36.55
N ASN A 155 -14.55 2.73 35.79
CA ASN A 155 -15.52 3.73 36.26
C ASN A 155 -16.93 3.14 36.46
N GLU A 156 -17.37 2.25 35.57
CA GLU A 156 -18.67 1.55 35.72
C GLU A 156 -18.69 0.68 36.98
N ASN A 157 -17.59 -0.02 37.28
CA ASN A 157 -17.47 -0.80 38.51
C ASN A 157 -17.44 0.08 39.77
N GLU A 158 -16.76 1.23 39.73
CA GLU A 158 -16.76 2.19 40.85
C GLU A 158 -18.14 2.83 41.06
N GLU A 159 -18.86 3.17 39.99
CA GLU A 159 -20.23 3.69 40.08
C GLU A 159 -21.20 2.63 40.62
N GLU A 160 -21.10 1.38 40.17
CA GLU A 160 -21.89 0.26 40.72
C GLU A 160 -21.56 -0.01 42.20
N GLU A 161 -20.28 0.00 42.60
CA GLU A 161 -19.86 -0.18 43.98
C GLU A 161 -20.34 0.96 44.90
N VAL A 162 -20.29 2.21 44.43
CA VAL A 162 -20.83 3.37 45.17
C VAL A 162 -22.35 3.28 45.30
N VAL A 163 -23.08 2.88 44.26
CA VAL A 163 -24.55 2.72 44.33
C VAL A 163 -24.94 1.65 45.34
N VAL A 164 -24.21 0.52 45.41
CA VAL A 164 -24.49 -0.55 46.38
C VAL A 164 -24.27 -0.09 47.83
N ILE A 165 -23.26 0.73 48.12
CA ILE A 165 -22.99 1.22 49.49
C ILE A 165 -24.08 2.19 49.98
N VAL A 166 -24.65 3.01 49.09
CA VAL A 166 -25.68 4.01 49.45
C VAL A 166 -27.02 3.35 49.81
N ASP A 167 -27.30 2.17 49.27
CA ASP A 167 -28.51 1.41 49.59
C ASP A 167 -28.42 0.72 50.98
N ASP A 168 -27.22 0.36 51.45
CA ASP A 168 -27.01 -0.26 52.78
C ASP A 168 -27.08 0.75 53.95
N GLU A 169 -26.67 2.01 53.76
CA GLU A 169 -26.71 3.04 54.82
C GLU A 169 -28.12 3.52 55.18
N ASN A 170 -29.10 3.36 54.28
CA ASN A 170 -30.47 3.82 54.53
C ASN A 170 -31.35 2.79 55.28
N ASN A 171 -30.89 1.56 55.49
CA ASN A 171 -31.66 0.51 56.17
C ASN A 171 -31.34 0.37 57.69
N SER A 172 -30.46 1.21 58.24
CA SER A 172 -30.02 1.12 59.65
C SER A 172 -30.56 2.24 60.58
N LYS A 173 -31.38 3.17 60.05
CA LYS A 173 -32.00 4.27 60.83
C LYS A 173 -33.51 4.09 61.11
N SER A 174 -34.02 2.86 61.06
CA SER A 174 -35.41 2.56 61.43
C SER A 174 -35.46 1.50 62.53
N ASN A 175 -35.27 1.91 63.78
CA ASN A 175 -35.75 1.22 64.98
C ASN A 175 -35.83 2.20 66.15
#